data_AF-A0A379SQR9-F1
#
_entry.id   AF-A0A379SQR9-F1
#
_cell.length_a   1.000
_cell.length_b   1.000
_cell.length_c   1.000
_cell.angle_alpha   90.00
_cell.angle_beta   90.00
_cell.angle_gamma   90.00
#
_symmetry.space_group_name_H-M   'P 1'
#
loop_
_entity.id
_entity.type
_entity.pdbx_description
1 polymer ?
#
loop_
_entity_poly.entity_id
_entity_poly.type
_entity_poly.pdbx_seq_one_letter_code
_entity_poly.pdbx_strand_id
1 'polypeptide(L)'
;MKDNSACSSSALLFLDGDNFKYINDTWGHAAGDRVLIEVAKRLAEFAGNRYQTYRLGGDEFAMVLYGVHSEYEVQRICAALSPPV
;
A
#
# COMPACT_ATOMS: atom_id res chain seq x y z
N MET A 1 18.87 -30.33 16.65
CA MET A 1 18.57 -29.44 15.51
C MET A 1 17.44 -28.53 15.95
N LYS A 2 17.66 -27.20 15.98
CA LYS A 2 16.56 -26.26 16.24
C LYS A 2 15.75 -26.16 14.96
N ASP A 3 14.48 -26.53 15.02
CA ASP A 3 13.54 -26.34 13.93
C ASP A 3 13.44 -24.84 13.67
N ASN A 4 14.16 -24.37 12.66
CA ASN A 4 14.21 -22.98 12.26
C ASN A 4 13.02 -22.64 11.35
N SER A 5 11.84 -23.13 11.74
CA SER A 5 10.57 -22.79 11.11
C SER A 5 10.24 -21.36 11.50
N ALA A 6 10.86 -20.39 10.83
CA ALA A 6 10.47 -18.99 10.96
C ALA A 6 8.98 -18.92 10.66
N CYS A 7 8.16 -18.60 11.68
CA CYS A 7 6.73 -18.41 11.52
C CYS A 7 6.54 -17.29 10.50
N SER A 8 6.23 -17.66 9.27
CA SER A 8 6.04 -16.72 8.18
C SER A 8 4.65 -16.12 8.39
N SER A 9 4.62 -14.93 8.95
CA SER A 9 3.39 -14.20 9.18
C SER A 9 3.01 -13.45 7.91
N SER A 10 1.72 -13.11 7.79
CA SER A 10 1.24 -12.18 6.78
C SER A 10 0.69 -10.95 7.47
N ALA A 11 0.81 -9.78 6.83
CA ALA A 11 0.23 -8.53 7.30
C ALA A 11 -0.66 -7.93 6.22
N LEU A 12 -1.73 -7.28 6.65
CA LEU A 12 -2.64 -6.52 5.78
C LEU A 12 -2.48 -5.04 6.09
N LEU A 13 -2.11 -4.26 5.07
CA LEU A 13 -2.04 -2.81 5.14
C LEU A 13 -3.31 -2.22 4.53
N PHE A 14 -3.91 -1.25 5.21
CA PHE A 14 -4.94 -0.37 4.67
C PHE A 14 -4.31 0.99 4.40
N LEU A 15 -4.60 1.54 3.22
CA LEU A 15 -4.04 2.78 2.70
C LEU A 15 -5.20 3.67 2.28
N ASP A 16 -5.21 4.91 2.73
CA ASP A 16 -6.24 5.91 2.42
C ASP A 16 -5.60 7.15 1.79
N GLY A 17 -6.29 7.79 0.85
CA GLY A 17 -5.80 8.95 0.14
C GLY A 17 -6.05 10.23 0.92
N ASP A 18 -5.00 10.92 1.34
CA ASP A 18 -5.19 12.22 2.02
C ASP A 18 -5.86 13.24 1.09
N ASN A 19 -7.00 13.76 1.52
CA ASN A 19 -7.75 14.82 0.85
C ASN A 19 -8.14 14.50 -0.61
N PHE A 20 -8.39 13.24 -0.98
CA PHE A 20 -8.76 12.90 -2.36
C PHE A 20 -10.04 13.63 -2.83
N LYS A 21 -11.00 13.84 -1.93
CA LYS A 21 -12.19 14.66 -2.23
C LYS A 21 -11.84 16.08 -2.68
N TYR A 22 -10.86 16.72 -2.03
CA TYR A 22 -10.41 18.06 -2.42
C TYR A 22 -9.88 18.09 -3.86
N ILE A 23 -9.22 17.01 -4.29
CA ILE A 23 -8.76 16.87 -5.68
C ILE A 23 -9.94 16.83 -6.65
N ASN A 24 -10.94 16.00 -6.35
CA ASN A 24 -12.15 15.91 -7.17
C ASN A 24 -12.91 17.23 -7.24
N ASP A 25 -13.06 17.91 -6.11
CA ASP A 25 -13.82 19.16 -6.01
C ASP A 25 -13.09 20.32 -6.71
N THR A 26 -11.75 20.32 -6.73
CA THR A 26 -10.93 21.39 -7.32
C THR A 26 -10.66 21.19 -8.82
N TRP A 27 -10.36 19.95 -9.24
CA TRP A 27 -9.92 19.65 -10.62
C TRP A 27 -10.85 18.69 -11.38
N GLY A 28 -11.95 18.28 -10.75
CA GLY A 28 -12.94 17.38 -11.34
C GLY A 28 -12.57 15.90 -11.23
N HIS A 29 -13.58 15.03 -11.35
CA HIS A 29 -13.43 13.58 -11.22
C HIS A 29 -12.41 12.96 -12.19
N ALA A 30 -12.31 13.47 -13.42
CA ALA A 30 -11.30 12.98 -14.37
C ALA A 30 -9.86 13.21 -13.88
N ALA A 31 -9.61 14.26 -13.10
CA ALA A 31 -8.32 14.46 -12.45
C ALA A 31 -8.12 13.47 -11.30
N GLY A 32 -9.14 13.24 -10.48
CA GLY A 32 -9.12 12.21 -9.44
C GLY A 32 -8.84 10.82 -10.01
N ASP A 33 -9.48 10.44 -11.11
CA ASP A 33 -9.24 9.15 -11.77
C ASP A 33 -7.77 8.98 -12.19
N ARG A 34 -7.15 10.05 -12.73
CA ARG A 34 -5.71 10.03 -13.06
C ARG A 34 -4.84 9.86 -11.81
N VAL A 35 -5.20 10.49 -10.70
CA VAL A 35 -4.49 10.31 -9.43
C VAL A 35 -4.62 8.86 -8.94
N LEU A 36 -5.82 8.28 -8.98
CA LEU A 36 -6.03 6.88 -8.58
C LEU A 36 -5.22 5.89 -9.44
N ILE A 37 -5.16 6.14 -10.76
CA ILE A 37 -4.33 5.32 -11.67
C ILE A 37 -2.86 5.42 -11.30
N GLU A 38 -2.36 6.62 -11.03
CA GLU A 38 -0.95 6.85 -10.67
C GLU A 38 -0.61 6.25 -9.29
N VAL A 39 -1.51 6.37 -8.31
CA VAL A 39 -1.37 5.71 -7.00
C VAL A 39 -1.32 4.19 -7.16
N ALA A 40 -2.26 3.61 -7.92
CA ALA A 40 -2.28 2.17 -8.18
C ALA A 40 -0.98 1.69 -8.84
N LYS A 41 -0.45 2.45 -9.81
CA LYS A 41 0.81 2.16 -10.47
C LYS A 41 1.99 2.18 -9.50
N ARG A 42 2.11 3.22 -8.66
CA ARG A 42 3.19 3.33 -7.65
C ARG A 42 3.13 2.22 -6.62
N LEU A 43 1.93 1.87 -6.15
CA LEU A 43 1.74 0.75 -5.23
C LEU A 43 2.14 -0.58 -5.87
N ALA A 44 1.77 -0.81 -7.13
CA ALA A 44 2.16 -2.02 -7.86
C ALA A 44 3.68 -2.10 -8.09
N GLU A 45 4.33 -0.99 -8.45
CA GLU A 45 5.79 -0.91 -8.59
C GLU A 45 6.51 -1.16 -7.27
N PHE A 46 6.02 -0.58 -6.18
CA PHE A 46 6.56 -0.82 -4.83
C PHE A 46 6.37 -2.28 -4.38
N ALA A 47 5.20 -2.87 -4.67
CA ALA A 47 4.89 -4.25 -4.32
C ALA A 47 5.76 -5.27 -5.06
N GLY A 48 6.08 -4.98 -6.33
CA GLY A 48 6.80 -5.89 -7.21
C GLY A 48 6.15 -7.29 -7.22
N ASN A 49 6.99 -8.33 -7.19
CA ASN A 49 6.51 -9.72 -7.11
C ASN A 49 6.37 -10.23 -5.66
N ARG A 50 6.58 -9.36 -4.66
CA ARG A 50 6.64 -9.77 -3.25
C ARG A 50 5.29 -9.63 -2.55
N TYR A 51 4.53 -8.60 -2.90
CA TYR A 51 3.28 -8.24 -2.24
C TYR A 51 2.15 -8.17 -3.25
N GLN A 52 0.91 -8.14 -2.75
CA GLN A 52 -0.25 -8.00 -3.62
C GLN A 52 -1.11 -6.81 -3.21
N THR A 53 -1.46 -5.98 -4.19
CA THR A 53 -2.19 -4.72 -3.99
C THR A 53 -3.59 -4.79 -4.56
N TYR A 54 -4.53 -4.16 -3.87
CA TYR A 54 -5.95 -4.14 -4.22
C TYR A 54 -6.50 -2.73 -4.05
N ARG A 55 -7.45 -2.33 -4.91
CA ARG A 55 -8.28 -1.15 -4.69
C ARG A 55 -9.59 -1.61 -4.05
N LEU A 56 -9.95 -1.02 -2.91
CA LEU A 56 -11.18 -1.38 -2.19
C LEU A 56 -12.39 -0.57 -2.70
N GLY A 57 -12.18 0.71 -3.01
CA GLY A 57 -13.20 1.64 -3.46
C GLY A 57 -12.74 3.07 -3.22
N GLY A 58 -13.33 4.07 -3.90
CA GLY A 58 -12.89 5.46 -3.73
C GLY A 58 -11.39 5.62 -3.96
N ASP A 59 -10.70 6.15 -2.95
CA ASP A 59 -9.25 6.30 -2.79
C ASP A 59 -8.62 5.31 -1.80
N GLU A 60 -9.39 4.31 -1.35
CA GLU A 60 -8.93 3.28 -0.42
C GLU A 60 -8.24 2.12 -1.16
N PHE A 61 -7.06 1.76 -0.68
CA PHE A 61 -6.25 0.64 -1.17
C PHE A 61 -5.88 -0.32 -0.03
N ALA A 62 -5.57 -1.56 -0.39
CA ALA A 62 -5.03 -2.56 0.51
C ALA A 62 -3.79 -3.22 -0.08
N MET A 63 -2.86 -3.63 0.78
CA MET A 63 -1.69 -4.40 0.40
C MET A 63 -1.49 -5.58 1.35
N VAL A 64 -1.33 -6.78 0.79
CA VAL A 64 -1.00 -7.99 1.55
C VAL A 64 0.50 -8.22 1.49
N LEU A 65 1.15 -8.21 2.65
CA LEU A 65 2.55 -8.55 2.83
C LEU A 65 2.64 -10.02 3.21
N TYR A 66 3.26 -10.84 2.36
CA TYR A 66 3.54 -12.25 2.64
C TYR A 66 4.96 -12.44 3.15
N GLY A 67 5.15 -13.42 4.03
CA GLY A 67 6.48 -13.82 4.49
C GLY A 67 7.20 -12.74 5.31
N VAL A 68 6.46 -11.97 6.11
CA VAL A 68 7.05 -11.02 7.05
C VAL A 68 7.44 -11.73 8.34
N HIS A 69 8.59 -11.36 8.89
CA HIS A 69 9.20 -12.06 10.04
C HIS A 69 9.13 -11.27 11.35
N SER A 70 8.74 -10.00 11.30
CA SER A 70 8.59 -9.15 12.50
C SER A 70 7.70 -7.94 12.23
N GLU A 71 7.13 -7.37 13.30
CA GLU A 71 6.44 -6.08 13.23
C GLU A 71 7.36 -4.94 12.76
N TYR A 72 8.65 -4.99 13.14
CA TYR A 72 9.65 -4.02 12.71
C TYR A 72 9.83 -4.00 11.18
N GLU A 73 9.79 -5.16 10.53
CA GLU A 73 9.81 -5.27 9.07
C GLU A 73 8.60 -4.59 8.44
N VAL A 74 7.40 -4.82 8.99
CA VAL A 74 6.16 -4.16 8.53
C VAL A 74 6.25 -2.65 8.69
N GLN A 75 6.72 -2.16 9.84
CA GLN A 75 6.92 -0.72 10.09
C GLN A 75 7.88 -0.08 9.09
N ARG A 76 8.97 -0.77 8.74
CA ARG A 76 9.93 -0.31 7.71
C ARG A 76 9.28 -0.22 6.33
N ILE A 77 8.43 -1.18 5.98
CA ILE A 77 7.68 -1.17 4.72
C ILE A 77 6.70 0.00 4.70
N CYS A 78 5.96 0.24 5.79
CA CYS A 78 5.06 1.40 5.91
C CYS A 78 5.81 2.72 5.78
N ALA A 79 6.98 2.86 6.42
CA ALA A 79 7.80 4.06 6.32
C ALA A 79 8.32 4.31 4.91
N ALA A 80 8.60 3.25 4.14
CA ALA A 80 9.05 3.38 2.75
C ALA A 80 7.92 3.78 1.78
N LEU A 81 6.66 3.49 2.13
CA LEU A 81 5.48 3.92 1.36
C LEU A 81 5.16 5.41 1.53
N SER A 82 5.55 6.00 2.66
CA SER A 82 5.31 7.41 2.98
C SER A 82 6.66 8.15 3.11
N PRO A 83 7.36 8.42 1.99
CA PRO A 83 8.56 9.22 2.05
C PRO A 83 8.21 10.61 2.62
N PRO A 84 9.08 11.20 3.47
CA PRO A 84 8.83 12.52 4.01
C PRO A 84 8.67 13.51 2.85
N VAL A 85 7.54 14.22 2.86
CA VAL A 85 7.20 15.29 1.90
C VAL A 85 8.03 16.54 2.17
#